data_AF-A0A965MT63-F1
#
_entry.id   AF-A0A965MT63-F1
#
_cell.length_a   1.000
_cell.length_b   1.000
_cell.length_c   1.000
_cell.angle_alpha   90.00
_cell.angle_beta   90.00
_cell.angle_gamma   90.00
#
_symmetry.space_group_name_H-M   'P 1'
#
loop_
_entity.id
_entity.type
_entity.pdbx_description
1 polymer ?
#
loop_
_entity_poly.entity_id
_entity_poly.type
_entity_poly.pdbx_seq_one_letter_code
_entity_poly.pdbx_strand_id
1 'polypeptide(L)'
;MMRWVVVASLIAPFGWSRVRAESAIPDGLDVPVITISKSISLTSTEANTIVSAAQNAGAKGHPARYATFPMTAYSRGGMMLMQQPKGWRIPMGTRILPVDYVRATGGEAMADVLVSGQVLMGANSARIRDAQVGDVVTLRDSKNQIRRFTVGMIVSNEYAQGEDLIMSMEDGYSMGVRKITRVNIIGFANPADVYTALRKKGISLGRDYRLRTSWDLPNPDGTLGIATVKLQLGEFAFQPTNSSPVSSVRRRATRSAWPST
;
A
#
# COMPACT_ATOMS: atom_id res chain seq x y z
N MET A 1 -26.81 25.29 10.90
CA MET A 1 -26.48 26.15 12.06
C MET A 1 -25.00 25.99 12.37
N MET A 2 -24.19 26.90 11.82
CA MET A 2 -22.76 27.03 12.04
C MET A 2 -22.54 28.07 13.14
N ARG A 3 -21.68 27.77 14.13
CA ARG A 3 -21.17 28.78 15.05
C ARG A 3 -19.69 29.01 14.75
N TRP A 4 -19.43 30.17 14.15
CA TRP A 4 -18.11 30.76 14.05
C TRP A 4 -17.80 31.48 15.37
N VAL A 5 -16.58 31.31 15.87
CA VAL A 5 -16.03 32.20 16.90
C VAL A 5 -14.92 33.01 16.24
N VAL A 6 -15.17 34.31 16.08
CA VAL A 6 -14.19 35.33 15.74
C VAL A 6 -13.50 35.76 17.04
N VAL A 7 -12.18 35.81 17.06
CA VAL A 7 -11.43 36.61 18.04
C VAL A 7 -10.45 37.50 17.31
N ALA A 8 -10.48 38.77 17.71
CA ALA A 8 -9.88 39.92 17.07
C ALA A 8 -8.36 40.03 17.25
N SER A 9 -7.80 40.86 16.38
CA SER A 9 -6.39 41.20 16.17
C SER A 9 -5.76 41.97 17.34
N LEU A 10 -4.50 41.66 17.66
CA LEU A 10 -3.56 42.55 18.34
C LEU A 10 -2.23 42.50 17.58
N ILE A 11 -1.77 43.67 17.13
CA ILE A 11 -0.52 43.89 16.40
C ILE A 11 0.64 43.97 17.40
N ALA A 12 1.70 43.16 17.20
CA ALA A 12 3.04 43.44 17.71
C ALA A 12 4.12 42.79 16.79
N PRO A 13 5.33 43.37 16.71
CA PRO A 13 6.23 43.22 15.56
C PRO A 13 7.29 42.11 15.76
N PHE A 14 7.81 41.58 14.64
CA PHE A 14 9.02 40.74 14.56
C PHE A 14 9.11 39.52 15.50
N GLY A 15 8.79 38.35 14.98
CA GLY A 15 9.15 37.07 15.58
C GLY A 15 8.77 35.93 14.65
N TRP A 16 9.69 35.00 14.40
CA TRP A 16 9.48 33.84 13.55
C TRP A 16 8.14 33.14 13.82
N SER A 17 7.19 33.29 12.90
CA SER A 17 5.96 32.51 12.90
C SER A 17 6.30 31.08 12.55
N ARG A 18 6.37 30.20 13.56
CA ARG A 18 6.25 28.75 13.35
C ARG A 18 4.93 28.51 12.62
N VAL A 19 5.00 28.23 11.33
CA VAL A 19 3.87 27.62 10.60
C VAL A 19 3.73 26.21 11.16
N ARG A 20 2.87 26.04 12.17
CA ARG A 20 2.36 24.73 12.56
C ARG A 20 1.33 24.37 11.49
N ALA A 21 1.76 23.70 10.44
CA ALA A 21 0.82 23.02 9.56
C ALA A 21 0.14 21.94 10.42
N GLU A 22 -1.14 22.14 10.70
CA GLU A 22 -2.04 21.11 11.22
C GLU A 22 -2.10 20.03 10.14
N SER A 23 -1.23 19.03 10.25
CA SER A 23 -1.15 17.99 9.23
C SER A 23 -2.32 17.05 9.42
N ALA A 24 -3.34 17.21 8.58
CA ALA A 24 -4.53 16.38 8.57
C ALA A 24 -4.15 14.93 8.23
N ILE A 25 -4.82 13.98 8.89
CA ILE A 25 -4.75 12.56 8.51
C ILE A 25 -5.22 12.47 7.04
N PRO A 26 -4.49 11.77 6.14
CA PRO A 26 -4.89 11.67 4.73
C PRO A 26 -6.29 11.08 4.57
N ASP A 27 -7.03 11.58 3.58
CA ASP A 27 -8.35 11.03 3.21
C ASP A 27 -8.28 9.51 3.05
N GLY A 28 -9.15 8.79 3.76
CA GLY A 28 -9.22 7.33 3.72
C GLY A 28 -8.40 6.59 4.78
N LEU A 29 -7.67 7.27 5.66
CA LEU A 29 -7.17 6.68 6.91
C LEU A 29 -7.99 7.20 8.10
N ASP A 30 -8.46 6.27 8.95
CA ASP A 30 -9.24 6.63 10.13
C ASP A 30 -8.36 7.06 11.32
N VAL A 31 -7.07 6.69 11.31
CA VAL A 31 -6.13 6.90 12.42
C VAL A 31 -4.74 7.31 11.93
N PRO A 32 -3.97 8.05 12.75
CA PRO A 32 -2.60 8.39 12.42
C PRO A 32 -1.70 7.14 12.46
N VAL A 33 -0.75 7.05 11.52
CA VAL A 33 0.15 5.89 11.36
C VAL A 33 1.61 6.32 11.35
N ILE A 34 2.44 5.67 12.16
CA ILE A 34 3.91 5.76 12.07
C ILE A 34 4.42 4.49 11.38
N THR A 35 5.18 4.63 10.30
CA THR A 35 5.79 3.50 9.58
C THR A 35 7.29 3.47 9.82
N ILE A 36 7.80 2.35 10.32
CA ILE A 36 9.23 2.08 10.47
C ILE A 36 9.65 1.04 9.43
N SER A 37 10.72 1.33 8.69
CA SER A 37 11.23 0.47 7.63
C SER A 37 12.75 0.58 7.49
N LYS A 38 13.36 -0.21 6.61
CA LYS A 38 14.76 -0.08 6.21
C LYS A 38 14.91 -0.32 4.71
N SER A 39 16.07 0.00 4.14
CA SER A 39 16.31 -0.09 2.69
C SER A 39 16.11 -1.50 2.10
N ILE A 40 16.27 -2.56 2.90
CA ILE A 40 16.16 -3.96 2.44
C ILE A 40 14.90 -4.65 3.00
N SER A 41 14.92 -5.02 4.28
CA SER A 41 13.81 -5.60 5.05
C SER A 41 14.16 -5.75 6.51
N LEU A 42 13.16 -5.64 7.37
CA LEU A 42 13.30 -5.97 8.78
C LEU A 42 13.50 -7.48 8.95
N THR A 43 14.45 -7.87 9.80
CA THR A 43 14.50 -9.22 10.36
C THR A 43 13.36 -9.38 11.37
N SER A 44 13.03 -10.63 11.71
CA SER A 44 12.01 -10.90 12.74
C SER A 44 12.39 -10.26 14.09
N THR A 45 13.68 -10.30 14.45
CA THR A 45 14.18 -9.67 15.69
C THR A 45 13.99 -8.17 15.67
N GLU A 46 14.37 -7.48 14.59
CA GLU A 46 14.20 -6.03 14.46
C GLU A 46 12.72 -5.64 14.50
N ALA A 47 11.86 -6.36 13.78
CA ALA A 47 10.42 -6.12 13.77
C ALA A 47 9.82 -6.30 15.18
N ASN A 48 10.19 -7.36 15.90
CA ASN A 48 9.73 -7.61 17.26
C ASN A 48 10.22 -6.53 18.24
N THR A 49 11.45 -6.05 18.08
CA THR A 49 11.97 -4.92 18.86
C THR A 49 11.15 -3.65 18.64
N ILE A 50 10.78 -3.35 17.39
CA ILE A 50 9.92 -2.20 17.06
C ILE A 50 8.52 -2.38 17.64
N VAL A 51 7.92 -3.58 17.55
CA VAL A 51 6.60 -3.87 18.13
C VAL A 51 6.64 -3.71 19.66
N SER A 52 7.67 -4.24 20.32
CA SER A 52 7.85 -4.08 21.77
C SER A 52 8.05 -2.61 22.16
N ALA A 53 8.78 -1.83 21.37
CA ALA A 53 8.91 -0.39 21.59
C ALA A 53 7.56 0.33 21.47
N ALA A 54 6.75 0.00 20.46
CA ALA A 54 5.41 0.55 20.30
C ALA A 54 4.52 0.23 21.51
N GLN A 55 4.52 -1.02 21.98
CA GLN A 55 3.75 -1.46 23.15
C GLN A 55 4.15 -0.70 24.42
N ASN A 56 5.45 -0.48 24.64
CA ASN A 56 5.95 0.31 25.77
C ASN A 56 5.51 1.78 25.73
N ALA A 57 5.11 2.29 24.56
CA ALA A 57 4.54 3.62 24.37
C ALA A 57 3.00 3.61 24.36
N GLY A 58 2.37 2.51 24.77
CA GLY A 58 0.90 2.36 24.75
C GLY A 58 0.29 2.19 23.35
N ALA A 59 1.11 1.93 22.34
CA ALA A 59 0.70 1.78 20.94
C ALA A 59 0.72 0.32 20.48
N LYS A 60 0.22 0.04 19.28
CA LYS A 60 0.29 -1.29 18.65
C LYS A 60 1.14 -1.24 17.39
N GLY A 61 2.11 -2.16 17.30
CA GLY A 61 2.93 -2.36 16.11
C GLY A 61 2.43 -3.53 15.27
N HIS A 62 2.25 -3.33 13.97
CA HIS A 62 1.73 -4.29 13.00
C HIS A 62 2.78 -4.54 11.91
N PRO A 63 3.51 -5.67 11.95
CA PRO A 63 4.45 -6.04 10.90
C PRO A 63 3.74 -6.24 9.56
N ALA A 64 4.12 -5.46 8.56
CA ALA A 64 3.53 -5.46 7.23
C ALA A 64 4.55 -5.87 6.17
N ARG A 65 4.03 -6.30 5.02
CA ARG A 65 4.86 -6.76 3.90
C ARG A 65 4.42 -6.10 2.61
N TYR A 66 5.37 -6.08 1.69
CA TYR A 66 5.15 -5.63 0.34
C TYR A 66 5.77 -6.65 -0.60
N ALA A 67 5.04 -7.00 -1.65
CA ALA A 67 5.49 -7.89 -2.69
C ALA A 67 4.91 -7.46 -4.03
N THR A 68 5.47 -8.00 -5.11
CA THR A 68 4.92 -7.83 -6.45
C THR A 68 4.52 -9.20 -6.96
N PHE A 69 3.24 -9.37 -7.29
CA PHE A 69 2.72 -10.61 -7.85
C PHE A 69 2.43 -10.46 -9.34
N PRO A 70 2.90 -11.36 -10.21
CA PRO A 70 2.57 -11.28 -11.62
C PRO A 70 1.11 -11.67 -11.88
N MET A 71 0.32 -10.75 -12.43
CA MET A 71 -1.00 -11.02 -12.96
C MET A 71 -0.90 -11.58 -14.38
N THR A 72 -1.65 -12.65 -14.65
CA THR A 72 -1.72 -13.27 -15.98
C THR A 72 -3.11 -13.19 -16.60
N ALA A 73 -4.16 -12.96 -15.81
CA ALA A 73 -5.51 -12.87 -16.33
C ALA A 73 -6.43 -12.08 -15.39
N TYR A 74 -7.55 -11.64 -15.95
CA TYR A 74 -8.61 -10.89 -15.29
C TYR A 74 -9.97 -11.25 -15.88
N SER A 75 -10.97 -11.50 -15.04
CA SER A 75 -12.29 -11.99 -15.48
C SER A 75 -13.44 -11.45 -14.65
N ARG A 76 -14.63 -11.32 -15.26
CA ARG A 76 -15.89 -10.88 -14.64
C ARG A 76 -16.99 -11.90 -14.89
N GLY A 77 -17.62 -12.42 -13.84
CA GLY A 77 -18.71 -13.40 -13.98
C GLY A 77 -18.33 -14.64 -14.83
N GLY A 78 -17.06 -15.06 -14.78
CA GLY A 78 -16.52 -16.14 -15.63
C GLY A 78 -16.08 -15.72 -17.04
N MET A 79 -16.47 -14.54 -17.51
CA MET A 79 -16.00 -13.98 -18.78
C MET A 79 -14.58 -13.45 -18.63
N MET A 80 -13.67 -13.90 -19.51
CA MET A 80 -12.30 -13.40 -19.54
C MET A 80 -12.27 -11.98 -20.13
N LEU A 81 -11.92 -10.99 -19.31
CA LEU A 81 -11.79 -9.59 -19.73
C LEU A 81 -10.38 -9.29 -20.27
N MET A 82 -9.36 -9.93 -19.68
CA MET A 82 -7.98 -9.83 -20.13
C MET A 82 -7.25 -11.13 -19.83
N GLN A 83 -6.48 -11.60 -20.82
CA GLN A 83 -5.58 -12.72 -20.68
C GLN A 83 -4.23 -12.32 -21.27
N GLN A 84 -3.17 -12.41 -20.47
CA GLN A 84 -1.83 -12.19 -20.98
C GLN A 84 -1.44 -13.35 -21.90
N PRO A 85 -0.75 -13.05 -23.02
CA PRO A 85 -0.14 -14.09 -23.85
C PRO A 85 0.76 -15.00 -23.02
N LYS A 86 1.01 -16.21 -23.50
CA LYS A 86 1.85 -17.19 -22.80
C LYS A 86 3.20 -16.58 -22.42
N GLY A 87 3.54 -16.65 -21.13
CA GLY A 87 4.80 -16.13 -20.58
C GLY A 87 4.77 -14.66 -20.18
N TRP A 88 3.83 -13.86 -20.71
CA TRP A 88 3.67 -12.45 -20.38
C TRP A 88 2.88 -12.25 -19.10
N ARG A 89 3.22 -11.20 -18.35
CA ARG A 89 2.69 -10.91 -17.02
C ARG A 89 2.68 -9.41 -16.77
N ILE A 90 1.72 -8.95 -15.98
CA ILE A 90 1.67 -7.58 -15.46
C ILE A 90 2.08 -7.61 -13.99
N PRO A 91 3.06 -6.82 -13.53
CA PRO A 91 3.42 -6.79 -12.12
C PRO A 91 2.33 -6.09 -11.32
N MET A 92 1.83 -6.73 -10.26
CA MET A 92 0.87 -6.14 -9.33
C MET A 92 1.55 -5.84 -8.01
N GLY A 93 1.72 -4.56 -7.67
CA GLY A 93 2.23 -4.13 -6.37
C GLY A 93 1.20 -4.42 -5.29
N THR A 94 1.60 -5.13 -4.26
CA THR A 94 0.66 -5.68 -3.28
C THR A 94 1.15 -5.43 -1.87
N ARG A 95 0.29 -4.78 -1.06
CA ARG A 95 0.47 -4.70 0.39
C ARG A 95 -0.16 -5.91 1.05
N ILE A 96 0.56 -6.47 2.00
CA ILE A 96 0.12 -7.62 2.78
C ILE A 96 0.05 -7.12 4.22
N LEU A 97 -1.17 -6.99 4.73
CA LEU A 97 -1.45 -6.29 5.97
C LEU A 97 -2.18 -7.21 6.97
N PRO A 98 -1.88 -7.08 8.28
CA PRO A 98 -2.70 -7.68 9.32
C PRO A 98 -4.15 -7.17 9.27
N VAL A 99 -5.13 -8.05 9.44
CA VAL A 99 -6.56 -7.69 9.37
C VAL A 99 -6.92 -6.70 10.48
N ASP A 100 -6.35 -6.84 11.67
CA ASP A 100 -6.55 -5.91 12.79
C ASP A 100 -6.04 -4.49 12.47
N TYR A 101 -4.93 -4.36 11.74
CA TYR A 101 -4.45 -3.09 11.22
C TYR A 101 -5.44 -2.50 10.21
N VAL A 102 -5.94 -3.32 9.28
CA VAL A 102 -6.91 -2.86 8.26
C VAL A 102 -8.19 -2.38 8.92
N ARG A 103 -8.74 -3.17 9.86
CA ARG A 103 -9.90 -2.81 10.68
C ARG A 103 -9.73 -1.46 11.38
N ALA A 104 -8.56 -1.24 11.99
CA ALA A 104 -8.30 -0.02 12.74
C ALA A 104 -8.04 1.21 11.86
N THR A 105 -7.66 1.02 10.58
CA THR A 105 -7.24 2.12 9.70
C THR A 105 -8.23 2.43 8.56
N GLY A 106 -9.09 1.48 8.18
CA GLY A 106 -10.08 1.65 7.12
C GLY A 106 -11.44 1.00 7.42
N GLY A 107 -11.68 0.58 8.66
CA GLY A 107 -12.96 0.08 9.14
C GLY A 107 -13.24 -1.41 8.91
N GLU A 108 -14.34 -1.88 9.49
CA GLU A 108 -14.76 -3.29 9.46
C GLU A 108 -15.02 -3.81 8.06
N ALA A 109 -15.67 -3.02 7.19
CA ALA A 109 -16.01 -3.46 5.85
C ALA A 109 -14.77 -3.85 5.01
N MET A 110 -13.65 -3.13 5.16
CA MET A 110 -12.40 -3.49 4.50
C MET A 110 -11.77 -4.75 5.13
N ALA A 111 -11.87 -4.89 6.45
CA ALA A 111 -11.35 -6.03 7.17
C ALA A 111 -12.10 -7.32 6.80
N ASP A 112 -13.42 -7.28 6.71
CA ASP A 112 -14.29 -8.41 6.38
C ASP A 112 -14.02 -8.97 4.97
N VAL A 113 -13.70 -8.08 4.03
CA VAL A 113 -13.24 -8.47 2.68
C VAL A 113 -11.97 -9.32 2.77
N LEU A 114 -10.97 -8.87 3.55
CA LEU A 114 -9.71 -9.61 3.70
C LEU A 114 -9.89 -10.91 4.49
N VAL A 115 -10.77 -10.94 5.50
CA VAL A 115 -11.12 -12.18 6.24
C VAL A 115 -11.76 -13.21 5.32
N SER A 116 -12.52 -12.76 4.32
CA SER A 116 -13.18 -13.63 3.34
C SER A 116 -12.23 -14.17 2.25
N GLY A 117 -10.91 -13.95 2.37
CA GLY A 117 -9.91 -14.36 1.37
C GLY A 117 -9.97 -13.56 0.06
N GLN A 118 -10.64 -12.41 0.08
CA GLN A 118 -10.74 -11.50 -1.05
C GLN A 118 -9.67 -10.39 -0.93
N VAL A 119 -9.46 -9.65 -2.01
CA VAL A 119 -8.49 -8.55 -2.05
C VAL A 119 -9.18 -7.19 -2.15
N LEU A 120 -8.56 -6.18 -1.57
CA LEU A 120 -8.88 -4.78 -1.85
C LEU A 120 -8.07 -4.34 -3.07
N MET A 121 -8.67 -3.58 -3.99
CA MET A 121 -7.99 -3.01 -5.15
C MET A 121 -7.94 -1.49 -5.03
N GLY A 122 -6.77 -0.89 -5.27
CA GLY A 122 -6.66 0.57 -5.31
C GLY A 122 -7.42 1.16 -6.50
N ALA A 123 -8.10 2.29 -6.32
CA ALA A 123 -8.91 2.95 -7.35
C ALA A 123 -8.15 3.22 -8.67
N ASN A 124 -6.88 3.59 -8.59
CA ASN A 124 -6.01 3.76 -9.75
C ASN A 124 -5.84 2.45 -10.51
N SER A 125 -5.55 1.37 -9.79
CA SER A 125 -5.45 0.04 -10.36
C SER A 125 -6.77 -0.38 -10.99
N ALA A 126 -7.90 -0.08 -10.34
CA ALA A 126 -9.20 -0.39 -10.89
C ALA A 126 -9.46 0.34 -12.21
N ARG A 127 -9.21 1.65 -12.25
CA ARG A 127 -9.39 2.51 -13.43
C ARG A 127 -8.58 2.05 -14.64
N ILE A 128 -7.34 1.59 -14.45
CA ILE A 128 -6.46 1.15 -15.55
C ILE A 128 -7.06 0.01 -16.39
N ARG A 129 -7.86 -0.85 -15.75
CA ARG A 129 -8.36 -2.12 -16.30
C ARG A 129 -9.90 -2.20 -16.30
N ASP A 130 -10.58 -1.10 -16.02
CA ASP A 130 -12.03 -1.05 -15.84
C ASP A 130 -12.55 -2.11 -14.84
N ALA A 131 -11.86 -2.23 -13.71
CA ALA A 131 -12.15 -3.22 -12.70
C ALA A 131 -13.41 -2.90 -11.90
N GLN A 132 -14.13 -3.95 -11.52
CA GLN A 132 -15.31 -3.87 -10.64
C GLN A 132 -15.17 -4.83 -9.46
N VAL A 133 -15.94 -4.55 -8.41
CA VAL A 133 -16.12 -5.50 -7.30
C VAL A 133 -16.75 -6.79 -7.83
N GLY A 134 -16.25 -7.94 -7.38
CA GLY A 134 -16.64 -9.26 -7.86
C GLY A 134 -15.77 -9.79 -9.00
N ASP A 135 -14.94 -8.95 -9.62
CA ASP A 135 -14.00 -9.42 -10.63
C ASP A 135 -12.89 -10.27 -10.01
N VAL A 136 -12.34 -11.20 -10.79
CA VAL A 136 -11.30 -12.14 -10.34
C VAL A 136 -9.97 -11.79 -10.99
N VAL A 137 -8.97 -11.52 -10.17
CA VAL A 137 -7.58 -11.36 -10.58
C VAL A 137 -6.83 -12.69 -10.47
N THR A 138 -6.17 -13.09 -11.56
CA THR A 138 -5.37 -14.31 -11.62
C THR A 138 -3.88 -13.96 -11.50
N LEU A 139 -3.28 -14.34 -10.38
CA LEU A 139 -1.90 -14.06 -10.00
C LEU A 139 -1.02 -15.32 -10.05
N ARG A 140 0.29 -15.12 -10.01
CA ARG A 140 1.31 -16.16 -9.84
C ARG A 140 1.96 -16.03 -8.47
N ASP A 141 2.02 -17.14 -7.72
CA ASP A 141 2.76 -17.19 -6.45
C ASP A 141 4.28 -17.32 -6.67
N SER A 142 5.05 -17.38 -5.58
CA SER A 142 6.52 -17.51 -5.64
C SER A 142 7.01 -18.80 -6.29
N LYS A 143 6.14 -19.82 -6.40
CA LYS A 143 6.39 -21.09 -7.10
C LYS A 143 5.81 -21.09 -8.51
N ASN A 144 5.39 -19.93 -9.00
CA ASN A 144 4.76 -19.73 -10.31
C ASN A 144 3.42 -20.47 -10.50
N GLN A 145 2.77 -20.90 -9.41
CA GLN A 145 1.44 -21.52 -9.45
C GLN A 145 0.37 -20.44 -9.59
N ILE A 146 -0.74 -20.80 -10.23
CA ILE A 146 -1.87 -19.89 -10.42
C ILE A 146 -2.65 -19.77 -9.12
N ARG A 147 -2.91 -18.54 -8.69
CA ARG A 147 -3.81 -18.19 -7.59
C ARG A 147 -4.84 -17.19 -8.09
N ARG A 148 -6.08 -17.33 -7.64
CA ARG A 148 -7.18 -16.47 -8.03
C ARG A 148 -7.73 -15.77 -6.81
N PHE A 149 -7.93 -14.47 -6.91
CA PHE A 149 -8.49 -13.65 -5.86
C PHE A 149 -9.64 -12.83 -6.41
N THR A 150 -10.73 -12.77 -5.68
CA THR A 150 -11.85 -11.88 -5.99
C THR A 150 -11.57 -10.50 -5.44
N VAL A 151 -11.85 -9.46 -6.24
CA VAL A 151 -11.85 -8.07 -5.80
C VAL A 151 -13.09 -7.85 -4.95
N GLY A 152 -12.93 -7.78 -3.63
CA GLY A 152 -14.06 -7.58 -2.72
C GLY A 152 -14.42 -6.11 -2.52
N MET A 153 -13.46 -5.20 -2.72
CA MET A 153 -13.68 -3.77 -2.59
C MET A 153 -12.65 -2.98 -3.39
N ILE A 154 -13.08 -1.83 -3.91
CA ILE A 154 -12.19 -0.82 -4.48
C ILE A 154 -12.00 0.28 -3.43
N VAL A 155 -10.75 0.59 -3.08
CA VAL A 155 -10.39 1.55 -2.03
C VAL A 155 -9.70 2.78 -2.59
N SER A 156 -9.69 3.87 -1.83
CA SER A 156 -9.00 5.11 -2.23
C SER A 156 -7.51 4.87 -2.48
N ASN A 157 -6.91 5.74 -3.29
CA ASN A 157 -5.49 5.62 -3.62
C ASN A 157 -4.59 5.96 -2.43
N GLU A 158 -5.10 6.82 -1.57
CA GLU A 158 -4.52 7.28 -0.33
C GLU A 158 -4.41 6.11 0.65
N TYR A 159 -5.48 5.32 0.81
CA TYR A 159 -5.45 4.10 1.62
C TYR A 159 -4.54 3.03 1.02
N ALA A 160 -4.66 2.80 -0.30
CA ALA A 160 -3.80 1.87 -1.03
C ALA A 160 -2.31 2.27 -1.01
N GLN A 161 -2.01 3.56 -0.79
CA GLN A 161 -0.69 4.17 -0.93
C GLN A 161 -0.10 3.97 -2.34
N GLY A 162 -0.96 4.09 -3.37
CA GLY A 162 -0.57 3.95 -4.77
C GLY A 162 -0.27 2.51 -5.24
N GLU A 163 -0.61 1.51 -4.42
CA GLU A 163 -0.42 0.09 -4.76
C GLU A 163 -1.62 -0.50 -5.49
N ASP A 164 -1.41 -1.60 -6.21
CA ASP A 164 -2.48 -2.24 -6.97
C ASP A 164 -3.48 -2.96 -6.06
N LEU A 165 -2.96 -3.77 -5.13
CA LEU A 165 -3.75 -4.66 -4.29
C LEU A 165 -3.36 -4.54 -2.81
N ILE A 166 -4.32 -4.85 -1.95
CA ILE A 166 -4.10 -5.17 -0.54
C ILE A 166 -4.70 -6.55 -0.29
N MET A 167 -3.93 -7.42 0.37
CA MET A 167 -4.39 -8.75 0.78
C MET A 167 -4.05 -9.02 2.25
N SER A 168 -4.69 -10.05 2.81
CA SER A 168 -4.46 -10.49 4.17
C SER A 168 -3.05 -11.07 4.36
N MET A 169 -2.59 -11.11 5.61
CA MET A 169 -1.37 -11.80 6.00
C MET A 169 -1.35 -13.28 5.59
N GLU A 170 -2.49 -13.96 5.74
CA GLU A 170 -2.68 -15.37 5.39
C GLU A 170 -2.53 -15.59 3.88
N ASP A 171 -3.21 -14.77 3.07
CA ASP A 171 -3.12 -14.84 1.61
C ASP A 171 -1.70 -14.55 1.14
N GLY A 172 -1.06 -13.52 1.68
CA GLY A 172 0.35 -13.23 1.40
C GLY A 172 1.28 -14.40 1.74
N TYR A 173 0.98 -15.14 2.81
CA TYR A 173 1.73 -16.34 3.15
C TYR A 173 1.48 -17.50 2.17
N SER A 174 0.24 -17.69 1.72
CA SER A 174 -0.11 -18.67 0.68
C SER A 174 0.58 -18.35 -0.67
N MET A 175 0.82 -17.06 -0.94
CA MET A 175 1.56 -16.56 -2.09
C MET A 175 3.09 -16.69 -1.94
N GLY A 176 3.58 -17.14 -0.78
CA GLY A 176 4.99 -17.42 -0.50
C GLY A 176 5.80 -16.23 0.03
N VAL A 177 5.15 -15.14 0.46
CA VAL A 177 5.85 -13.98 1.03
C VAL A 177 6.13 -14.23 2.51
N ARG A 178 7.35 -13.94 2.95
CA ARG A 178 7.73 -14.02 4.38
C ARG A 178 8.45 -12.77 4.88
N LYS A 179 9.23 -12.13 4.00
CA LYS A 179 10.02 -10.92 4.25
C LYS A 179 9.17 -9.79 4.84
N ILE A 180 9.56 -9.29 6.01
CA ILE A 180 8.93 -8.13 6.66
C ILE A 180 9.54 -6.86 6.06
N THR A 181 8.71 -6.00 5.47
CA THR A 181 9.23 -4.79 4.82
C THR A 181 9.14 -3.57 5.72
N ARG A 182 8.18 -3.56 6.65
CA ARG A 182 7.92 -2.44 7.57
C ARG A 182 7.13 -2.89 8.80
N VAL A 183 7.09 -2.05 9.81
CA VAL A 183 6.14 -2.12 10.93
C VAL A 183 5.33 -0.82 10.94
N ASN A 184 4.01 -0.95 10.91
CA ASN A 184 3.09 0.18 11.06
C ASN A 184 2.67 0.28 12.52
N ILE A 185 2.72 1.46 13.11
CA ILE A 185 2.40 1.71 14.51
C ILE A 185 1.18 2.64 14.57
N ILE A 186 0.16 2.24 15.32
CA ILE A 186 -1.11 2.95 15.50
C ILE A 186 -1.54 2.94 16.97
N GLY A 187 -2.56 3.73 17.31
CA GLY A 187 -3.17 3.75 18.65
C GLY A 187 -2.31 4.41 19.72
N PHE A 188 -1.33 5.22 19.34
CA PHE A 188 -0.56 6.05 20.27
C PHE A 188 -1.31 7.33 20.62
N ALA A 189 -1.17 7.81 21.86
CA ALA A 189 -1.68 9.12 22.27
C ALA A 189 -0.76 10.27 21.79
N ASN A 190 0.57 10.05 21.83
CA ASN A 190 1.57 11.02 21.42
C ASN A 190 2.69 10.34 20.61
N PRO A 191 2.99 10.78 19.37
CA PRO A 191 4.10 10.24 18.57
C PRO A 191 5.47 10.28 19.28
N ALA A 192 5.70 11.29 20.13
CA ALA A 192 6.97 11.47 20.83
C ALA A 192 7.31 10.30 21.78
N ASP A 193 6.28 9.67 22.36
CA ASP A 193 6.45 8.52 23.25
C ASP A 193 6.93 7.30 22.47
N VAL A 194 6.37 7.09 21.27
CA VAL A 194 6.81 6.05 20.33
C VAL A 194 8.27 6.26 19.94
N TYR A 195 8.66 7.49 19.59
CA TYR A 195 10.05 7.79 19.21
C TYR A 195 11.02 7.56 20.36
N THR A 196 10.63 7.94 21.57
CA THR A 196 11.43 7.73 22.79
C THR A 196 11.59 6.25 23.09
N ALA A 197 10.51 5.47 22.99
CA ALA A 197 10.55 4.03 23.21
C ALA A 197 11.41 3.29 22.17
N LEU A 198 11.33 3.70 20.90
CA LEU A 198 12.17 3.18 19.82
C LEU A 198 13.66 3.42 20.10
N ARG A 199 14.03 4.65 20.48
CA ARG A 199 15.42 5.01 20.83
C ARG A 199 15.93 4.22 22.03
N LYS A 200 15.12 4.06 23.08
CA LYS A 200 15.45 3.23 24.26
C LYS A 200 15.73 1.77 23.91
N LYS A 201 15.15 1.26 22.82
CA LYS A 201 15.37 -0.09 22.28
C LYS A 201 16.48 -0.17 21.24
N GLY A 202 17.26 0.90 21.06
CA GLY A 202 18.38 0.93 20.11
C GLY A 202 17.97 1.12 18.64
N ILE A 203 16.73 1.54 18.36
CA ILE A 203 16.27 1.83 17.00
C ILE A 203 16.72 3.24 16.60
N SER A 204 17.81 3.31 15.85
CA SER A 204 18.41 4.56 15.35
C SER A 204 17.74 5.05 14.07
N LEU A 205 16.77 5.96 14.22
CA LEU A 205 16.04 6.58 13.10
C LEU A 205 16.94 7.50 12.27
N GLY A 206 16.77 7.49 10.95
CA GLY A 206 17.51 8.33 9.99
C GLY A 206 18.83 7.73 9.49
N ARG A 207 19.39 6.73 10.20
CA ARG A 207 20.59 6.00 9.78
C ARG A 207 20.24 4.61 9.25
N ASP A 208 19.82 3.73 10.15
CA ASP A 208 19.54 2.33 9.82
C ASP A 208 18.05 2.11 9.51
N TYR A 209 17.21 2.90 10.18
CA TYR A 209 15.75 2.84 10.06
C TYR A 209 15.21 4.12 9.47
N ARG A 210 14.28 3.99 8.54
CA ARG A 210 13.49 5.08 7.99
C ARG A 210 12.18 5.17 8.75
N LEU A 211 11.86 6.38 9.20
CA LEU A 211 10.57 6.72 9.78
C LEU A 211 9.77 7.52 8.76
N ARG A 212 8.50 7.15 8.60
CA ARG A 212 7.50 7.95 7.90
C ARG A 212 6.26 8.07 8.76
N THR A 213 5.55 9.17 8.65
CA THR A 213 4.26 9.35 9.29
C THR A 213 3.19 9.58 8.24
N SER A 214 1.95 9.23 8.55
CA SER A 214 0.82 9.51 7.65
C SER A 214 0.59 11.01 7.46
N TRP A 215 1.15 11.84 8.33
CA TRP A 215 1.04 13.29 8.32
C TRP A 215 2.36 13.97 7.86
N ASP A 216 3.29 13.21 7.29
CA ASP A 216 4.43 13.80 6.60
C ASP A 216 3.94 14.52 5.33
N LEU A 217 4.56 15.65 4.99
CA LEU A 217 4.32 16.30 3.70
C LEU A 217 4.67 15.34 2.54
N PRO A 218 3.97 15.45 1.39
CA PRO A 218 4.33 14.70 0.20
C PRO A 218 5.82 14.85 -0.11
N ASN A 219 6.52 13.71 -0.18
CA ASN A 219 7.94 13.70 -0.50
C ASN A 219 8.11 13.70 -2.02
N PRO A 220 8.69 14.76 -2.64
CA PRO A 220 8.91 14.79 -4.09
C PRO A 220 9.87 13.68 -4.54
N ASP A 221 10.82 13.29 -3.67
CA ASP A 221 11.74 12.17 -3.91
C ASP A 221 11.17 10.83 -3.40
N GLY A 222 9.88 10.78 -3.09
CA GLY A 222 9.19 9.57 -2.68
C GLY A 222 9.07 8.60 -3.84
N THR A 223 9.21 7.30 -3.58
CA THR A 223 8.93 6.29 -4.58
C THR A 223 7.42 6.26 -4.85
N LEU A 224 7.03 6.46 -6.11
CA LEU A 224 5.64 6.31 -6.53
C LEU A 224 5.20 4.84 -6.43
N GLY A 225 4.01 4.61 -5.89
CA GLY A 225 3.38 3.29 -5.93
C GLY A 225 3.15 2.84 -7.38
N ILE A 226 3.22 1.54 -7.62
CA ILE A 226 3.25 0.99 -8.98
C ILE A 226 1.98 1.32 -9.79
N ALA A 227 0.80 1.43 -9.15
CA ALA A 227 -0.43 1.79 -9.83
C ALA A 227 -0.39 3.25 -10.32
N THR A 228 0.23 4.14 -9.53
CA THR A 228 0.47 5.53 -9.91
C THR A 228 1.44 5.62 -11.10
N VAL A 229 2.51 4.83 -11.09
CA VAL A 229 3.46 4.74 -12.22
C VAL A 229 2.76 4.29 -13.50
N LYS A 230 1.91 3.25 -13.41
CA LYS A 230 1.17 2.74 -14.57
C LYS A 230 0.18 3.76 -15.15
N LEU A 231 -0.42 4.63 -14.33
CA LEU A 231 -1.29 5.68 -14.84
C LEU A 231 -0.52 6.75 -15.61
N GLN A 232 0.68 7.10 -15.15
CA GLN A 232 1.49 8.12 -15.79
C GLN A 232 2.19 7.59 -17.05
N LEU A 233 2.64 6.34 -17.03
CA LEU A 233 3.51 5.78 -18.07
C LEU A 233 2.85 4.71 -18.94
N GLY A 234 1.64 4.27 -18.57
CA GLY A 234 0.96 3.12 -19.15
C GLY A 234 1.25 1.83 -18.38
N GLU A 235 0.30 0.88 -18.46
CA GLU A 235 0.51 -0.46 -17.91
C GLU A 235 1.52 -1.23 -18.78
N PHE A 236 2.51 -1.82 -18.14
CA PHE A 236 3.56 -2.59 -18.81
C PHE A 236 3.44 -4.07 -18.45
N ALA A 237 3.61 -4.90 -19.48
CA ALA A 237 3.75 -6.33 -19.33
C ALA A 237 5.22 -6.73 -19.54
N PHE A 238 5.63 -7.80 -18.89
CA PHE A 238 6.96 -8.39 -19.03
C PHE A 238 6.87 -9.89 -19.24
N GLN A 239 7.89 -10.43 -19.88
CA GLN A 239 8.13 -11.86 -19.97
C GLN A 239 9.41 -12.17 -19.17
N PRO A 240 9.34 -12.93 -18.07
CA PRO A 240 10.55 -13.37 -17.39
C PRO A 240 11.33 -14.31 -18.31
N THR A 241 12.56 -13.94 -18.64
CA THR A 241 13.54 -14.85 -19.25
C THR A 241 14.22 -15.64 -18.13
N ASN A 242 14.51 -16.92 -18.37
CA ASN A 242 15.31 -17.71 -17.45
C ASN A 242 16.71 -17.09 -17.43
N SER A 243 17.00 -16.25 -16.43
CA SER A 243 18.04 -15.20 -16.33
C SER A 243 17.59 -13.83 -16.88
N SER A 244 17.50 -12.83 -15.99
CA SER A 244 17.14 -11.42 -16.27
C SER A 244 17.93 -10.82 -17.45
N PRO A 245 17.39 -9.83 -18.21
CA PRO A 245 16.45 -8.79 -17.77
C PRO A 245 15.05 -8.85 -18.38
N VAL A 246 14.13 -8.16 -17.68
CA VAL A 246 12.78 -7.80 -18.09
C VAL A 246 12.81 -7.11 -19.46
N SER A 247 12.24 -7.73 -20.50
CA SER A 247 11.88 -7.01 -21.73
C SER A 247 10.55 -6.28 -21.48
N SER A 248 10.58 -4.95 -21.56
CA SER A 248 9.36 -4.14 -21.58
C SER A 248 9.02 -3.84 -23.04
N VAL A 249 7.82 -4.22 -23.48
CA VAL A 249 7.30 -3.81 -24.79
C VAL A 249 6.22 -2.77 -24.55
N ARG A 250 6.47 -1.55 -25.01
CA ARG A 250 5.50 -0.44 -24.99
C ARG A 250 4.44 -0.71 -26.08
N ARG A 251 3.24 -1.17 -25.72
CA ARG A 251 2.13 -1.19 -26.69
C ARG A 251 1.57 0.21 -26.85
N ARG A 252 1.83 0.83 -28.01
CA ARG A 252 1.07 1.99 -28.49
C ARG A 252 -0.34 1.49 -28.82
N ALA A 253 -1.37 2.10 -28.22
CA ALA A 253 -2.76 1.79 -28.55
C ALA A 253 -3.02 2.19 -30.01
N THR A 254 -2.97 1.23 -30.93
CA THR A 254 -3.52 1.41 -32.27
C THR A 254 -5.00 1.04 -32.23
N ARG A 255 -5.85 2.05 -32.47
CA ARG A 255 -7.27 1.87 -32.74
C ARG A 255 -7.45 0.86 -33.87
N SER A 256 -8.43 -0.01 -33.66
CA SER A 256 -8.90 -1.08 -34.55
C SER A 256 -9.17 -0.63 -35.98
N ALA A 257 -8.73 -1.44 -36.94
CA ALA A 257 -9.47 -1.73 -38.15
C ALA A 257 -9.25 -3.23 -38.46
N TRP A 258 -10.27 -4.04 -38.20
CA TRP A 258 -10.36 -5.39 -38.77
C TRP A 258 -10.88 -5.24 -40.20
N PRO A 259 -10.27 -5.87 -41.22
CA PRO A 259 -10.92 -5.99 -42.51
C PRO A 259 -11.93 -7.14 -42.48
N SER A 260 -13.13 -6.82 -42.92
CA SER A 260 -14.18 -7.75 -43.34
C SER A 260 -13.76 -8.51 -44.60
N THR A 261 -13.78 -9.85 -44.51
CA THR A 261 -14.36 -10.89 -45.39
C THR A 261 -13.57 -12.17 -45.21
#